data_AF-A0A3R8Z6D3-F1
#
_entry.id   AF-A0A3R8Z6D3-F1
#
_cell.length_a   1.000
_cell.length_b   1.000
_cell.length_c   1.000
_cell.angle_alpha   90.00
_cell.angle_beta   90.00
_cell.angle_gamma   90.00
#
_symmetry.space_group_name_H-M   'P 1'
#
loop_
_entity.id
_entity.type
_entity.pdbx_description
1 polymer ?
#
loop_
_entity_poly.entity_id
_entity_poly.type
_entity_poly.pdbx_seq_one_letter_code
_entity_poly.pdbx_strand_id
1 'polypeptide(L)'
;MPSNVNGQNVGLSSLWNELSDYPRIRLHKTIHYGYPLVHVLDDEGRELARRINSTGHWEWRANSPERWEPLQGEALTEYELQGDEGLDCFQLNLLDGPFSS
;
A
#
# COMPACT_ATOMS: atom_id res chain seq x y z
N MET A 1 -1.62 23.82 -6.71
CA MET A 1 -1.61 22.56 -5.94
C MET A 1 -2.87 22.54 -5.10
N PRO A 2 -3.85 21.67 -5.35
CA PRO A 2 -4.95 21.55 -4.41
C PRO A 2 -4.43 20.85 -3.17
N SER A 3 -4.61 21.52 -2.04
CA SER A 3 -4.37 21.08 -0.69
C SER A 3 -5.07 19.74 -0.42
N ASN A 4 -4.29 18.76 0.03
CA ASN A 4 -4.76 17.44 0.44
C ASN A 4 -5.64 17.59 1.70
N VAL A 5 -6.96 17.58 1.51
CA VAL A 5 -7.93 17.78 2.60
C VAL A 5 -8.07 16.46 3.36
N ASN A 6 -7.70 16.49 4.65
CA ASN A 6 -8.04 15.50 5.67
C ASN A 6 -9.40 14.84 5.42
N GLY A 7 -9.40 13.57 5.01
CA GLY A 7 -10.60 12.73 4.97
C GLY A 7 -10.84 11.90 3.71
N GLN A 8 -10.07 12.08 2.63
CA GLN A 8 -10.32 11.37 1.35
C GLN A 8 -9.46 10.13 1.08
N ASN A 9 -8.43 9.86 1.89
CA ASN A 9 -7.60 8.64 1.73
C ASN A 9 -8.23 7.41 2.40
N VAL A 10 -9.48 7.12 2.05
CA VAL A 10 -10.15 5.88 2.47
C VAL A 10 -9.98 4.89 1.34
N GLY A 11 -9.12 3.88 1.53
CA GLY A 11 -8.84 2.88 0.52
C GLY A 11 -7.47 3.06 -0.15
N LEU A 12 -6.81 1.94 -0.48
CA LEU A 12 -5.52 1.95 -1.19
C LEU A 12 -5.61 2.67 -2.56
N SER A 13 -6.77 2.64 -3.21
CA SER A 13 -7.01 3.35 -4.48
C SER A 13 -6.85 4.86 -4.39
N SER A 14 -6.96 5.46 -3.19
CA SER A 14 -6.71 6.90 -3.01
C SER A 14 -5.28 7.33 -3.32
N LEU A 15 -4.35 6.37 -3.35
CA LEU A 15 -2.94 6.58 -3.70
C LEU A 15 -2.64 6.24 -5.17
N TRP A 16 -3.65 6.08 -6.04
CA TRP A 16 -3.42 5.63 -7.41
C TRP A 16 -2.46 6.55 -8.18
N ASN A 17 -2.57 7.88 -8.02
CA ASN A 17 -1.70 8.83 -8.70
C ASN A 17 -0.21 8.60 -8.36
N GLU A 18 0.10 8.27 -7.11
CA GLU A 18 1.46 7.97 -6.68
C GLU A 18 1.89 6.55 -7.05
N LEU A 19 0.98 5.58 -6.96
CA LEU A 19 1.26 4.17 -7.26
C LEU A 19 1.38 3.89 -8.76
N SER A 20 0.75 4.68 -9.62
CA SER A 20 0.79 4.53 -11.08
C SER A 20 2.19 4.72 -11.67
N ASP A 21 3.09 5.37 -10.94
CA ASP A 21 4.51 5.51 -11.33
C ASP A 21 5.29 4.19 -11.18
N TYR A 22 4.71 3.19 -10.51
CA TYR A 22 5.33 1.90 -10.24
C TYR A 22 4.67 0.82 -11.10
N PRO A 23 5.40 0.13 -12.00
CA PRO A 23 4.81 -0.90 -12.85
C PRO A 23 4.31 -2.11 -12.06
N ARG A 24 4.95 -2.40 -10.92
CA ARG A 24 4.57 -3.46 -10.00
C ARG A 24 4.69 -2.96 -8.57
N ILE A 25 3.70 -3.31 -7.76
CA ILE A 25 3.70 -3.08 -6.32
C ILE A 25 3.47 -4.40 -5.58
N ARG A 26 3.84 -4.43 -4.31
CA ARG A 26 3.63 -5.59 -3.44
C ARG A 26 2.95 -5.16 -2.15
N LEU A 27 1.75 -5.68 -1.90
CA LEU A 27 1.07 -5.51 -0.62
C LEU A 27 1.62 -6.54 0.37
N HIS A 28 2.27 -6.06 1.41
CA HIS A 28 2.86 -6.89 2.45
C HIS A 28 2.10 -6.69 3.77
N LYS A 29 1.71 -7.80 4.40
CA LYS A 29 1.06 -7.85 5.72
C LYS A 29 1.92 -8.68 6.65
N THR A 30 2.38 -8.06 7.75
CA THR A 30 3.26 -8.69 8.74
C THR A 30 2.95 -8.22 10.16
N ILE A 31 3.60 -8.82 11.16
CA ILE A 31 3.67 -8.33 12.53
C ILE A 31 5.05 -7.72 12.75
N HIS A 32 5.10 -6.43 13.02
CA HIS A 32 6.34 -5.71 13.31
C HIS A 32 6.34 -5.18 14.75
N TYR A 33 7.33 -5.57 15.54
CA TYR A 33 7.43 -5.25 16.97
C TYR A 33 6.14 -5.56 17.77
N GLY A 34 5.43 -6.63 17.41
CA GLY A 34 4.19 -7.05 18.07
C GLY A 34 2.92 -6.35 17.57
N TYR A 35 3.01 -5.49 16.56
CA TYR A 35 1.87 -4.79 15.97
C TYR A 35 1.64 -5.21 14.51
N PRO A 36 0.38 -5.38 14.08
CA PRO A 36 0.07 -5.55 12.66
C PRO A 36 0.63 -4.40 11.83
N LEU A 37 1.23 -4.73 10.69
CA LEU A 37 1.72 -3.78 9.71
C LEU A 37 1.19 -4.18 8.35
N VAL A 38 0.57 -3.22 7.66
CA VAL A 38 0.17 -3.32 6.27
C VAL A 38 0.82 -2.19 5.51
N HIS A 39 1.57 -2.52 4.48
CA HIS A 39 2.24 -1.53 3.64
C HIS A 39 2.38 -2.02 2.21
N VAL A 40 2.67 -1.08 1.33
CA VAL A 40 2.98 -1.32 -0.07
C VAL A 40 4.46 -1.15 -0.26
N LEU A 41 5.06 -2.11 -0.95
CA LEU A 41 6.47 -2.13 -1.32
C LEU A 41 6.62 -1.99 -2.83
N ASP A 42 7.73 -1.41 -3.29
CA ASP A 42 8.20 -1.58 -4.66
C ASP A 42 8.81 -2.99 -4.87
N ASP A 43 9.34 -3.24 -6.06
CA ASP A 43 10.02 -4.49 -6.44
C ASP A 43 11.34 -4.72 -5.70
N GLU A 44 12.02 -3.66 -5.26
CA GLU A 44 13.23 -3.73 -4.44
C GLU A 44 12.96 -3.82 -2.92
N GLY A 45 11.70 -3.74 -2.50
CA GLY A 45 11.28 -3.87 -1.10
C GLY A 45 11.26 -2.54 -0.33
N ARG A 46 11.39 -1.39 -1.01
CA ARG A 46 11.24 -0.08 -0.37
C ARG A 46 9.78 0.17 -0.05
N GLU A 47 9.52 0.73 1.13
CA GLU A 47 8.17 1.09 1.52
C GLU A 47 7.68 2.33 0.77
N LEU A 48 6.58 2.17 0.02
CA LEU A 48 5.91 3.22 -0.74
C LEU A 48 4.76 3.85 0.05
N ALA A 49 3.97 3.04 0.74
CA ALA A 49 2.81 3.50 1.49
C ALA A 49 2.52 2.59 2.67
N ARG A 50 1.91 3.12 3.73
CA ARG A 50 1.57 2.35 4.93
C ARG A 50 0.13 2.62 5.35
N ARG A 51 -0.57 1.57 5.79
CA ARG A 51 -1.88 1.71 6.41
C ARG A 51 -1.72 2.07 7.88
N ILE A 52 -2.36 3.16 8.29
CA ILE A 52 -2.39 3.61 9.68
C ILE A 52 -3.43 2.78 10.44
N ASN A 53 -2.99 1.88 11.31
CA ASN A 53 -3.90 0.96 12.03
C ASN A 53 -5.03 1.65 12.80
N SER A 54 -4.78 2.82 13.40
CA SER A 54 -5.76 3.51 14.24
C SER A 54 -6.89 4.18 13.44
N THR A 55 -6.66 4.48 12.16
CA THR A 55 -7.62 5.22 11.33
C THR A 55 -8.06 4.45 10.09
N GLY A 56 -7.31 3.41 9.70
CA GLY A 56 -7.50 2.66 8.47
C GLY A 56 -7.05 3.41 7.21
N HIS A 57 -6.56 4.66 7.32
CA HIS A 57 -6.10 5.46 6.19
C HIS A 57 -4.74 5.02 5.67
N TRP A 58 -4.50 5.31 4.39
CA TRP A 58 -3.21 5.11 3.76
C TRP A 58 -2.37 6.39 3.78
N GLU A 59 -1.12 6.24 4.18
CA GLU A 59 -0.10 7.29 4.18
C GLU A 59 0.94 6.98 3.10
N TRP A 60 1.17 7.93 2.18
CA TRP A 60 2.26 7.88 1.23
C TRP A 60 3.61 8.14 1.91
N ARG A 61 4.63 7.37 1.55
CA ARG A 61 5.95 7.36 2.20
C ARG A 61 7.04 7.78 1.21
N ALA A 62 6.91 8.99 0.66
CA ALA A 62 7.76 9.54 -0.41
C ALA A 62 9.29 9.35 -0.24
N ASN A 63 9.78 9.28 1.00
CA ASN A 63 11.21 9.13 1.29
C ASN A 63 11.46 8.07 2.38
N SER A 64 10.72 6.95 2.38
CA SER A 64 10.97 5.91 3.39
C SER A 64 12.39 5.36 3.26
N PRO A 65 13.23 5.44 4.30
CA PRO A 65 14.53 4.78 4.28
C PRO A 65 14.39 3.27 4.53
N GLU A 66 13.20 2.82 4.93
CA GLU A 66 12.94 1.42 5.29
C GLU A 66 12.86 0.54 4.03
N ARG A 67 13.69 -0.50 4.04
CA ARG A 67 13.61 -1.63 3.11
C ARG A 67 13.19 -2.87 3.86
N TRP A 68 12.33 -3.64 3.20
CA TRP A 68 11.72 -4.82 3.74
C TRP A 68 12.08 -6.03 2.88
N GLU A 69 12.43 -7.10 3.57
CA GLU A 69 12.61 -8.42 2.98
C GLU A 69 11.53 -9.31 3.61
N PRO A 70 10.35 -9.47 2.95
CA PRO A 70 9.28 -10.29 3.47
C PRO A 70 9.78 -11.70 3.80
N LEU A 71 9.52 -12.16 5.02
CA LEU A 71 9.92 -13.48 5.49
C LEU A 71 9.04 -14.57 4.88
N GLN A 72 9.59 -15.78 4.79
CA GLN A 72 8.83 -16.94 4.34
C GLN A 72 7.61 -17.18 5.26
N GLY A 73 6.41 -17.19 4.67
CA GLY A 73 5.15 -17.37 5.39
C GLY A 73 4.42 -16.07 5.73
N GLU A 74 5.02 -14.91 5.48
CA GLU A 74 4.30 -13.64 5.54
C GLU A 74 3.38 -13.46 4.32
N ALA A 75 2.29 -12.72 4.50
CA ALA A 75 1.34 -12.47 3.43
C ALA A 75 1.89 -11.37 2.50
N LEU A 76 2.31 -11.78 1.31
CA LEU A 76 2.81 -10.90 0.25
C LEU A 76 1.96 -11.12 -1.00
N THR A 77 1.31 -10.07 -1.49
CA THR A 77 0.50 -10.11 -2.72
C THR A 77 1.09 -9.14 -3.72
N GLU A 78 1.48 -9.63 -4.89
CA GLU A 78 1.98 -8.78 -5.97
C GLU A 78 0.83 -8.29 -6.84
N TYR A 79 0.94 -7.05 -7.32
CA TYR A 79 0.02 -6.47 -8.30
C TYR A 79 0.79 -5.70 -9.36
N GLU A 80 0.50 -5.99 -10.62
CA GLU A 80 1.01 -5.24 -11.77
C GLU A 80 -0.04 -4.21 -12.20
N LEU A 81 0.34 -2.93 -12.20
CA LEU A 81 -0.56 -1.86 -12.63
C LEU A 81 -0.71 -1.86 -14.14
N GLN A 82 -1.94 -1.71 -14.61
CA GLN A 82 -2.26 -1.74 -16.04
C GLN A 82 -2.23 -0.34 -16.66
N GLY A 83 -2.19 0.71 -15.83
CA GLY A 83 -2.26 2.10 -16.27
C GLY A 83 -3.67 2.57 -16.58
N ASP A 84 -4.69 1.76 -16.28
CA ASP A 84 -6.11 2.13 -16.35
C ASP A 84 -6.59 2.46 -14.94
N GLU A 85 -6.86 3.74 -14.69
CA GLU A 85 -7.27 4.23 -13.36
C GLU A 85 -8.48 3.47 -12.80
N GLY A 86 -9.49 3.21 -13.63
CA GLY A 86 -10.72 2.56 -13.18
C GLY A 86 -10.49 1.11 -12.75
N LEU A 87 -9.79 0.34 -13.59
CA LEU A 87 -9.46 -1.06 -13.30
C LEU A 87 -8.46 -1.18 -12.14
N ASP A 88 -7.41 -0.37 -12.14
CA ASP A 88 -6.39 -0.39 -11.09
C ASP A 88 -7.00 0.03 -9.75
N CYS A 89 -7.79 1.10 -9.70
CA CYS A 89 -8.45 1.51 -8.46
C CYS A 89 -9.41 0.44 -7.91
N PHE A 90 -10.17 -0.23 -8.79
CA PHE A 90 -11.03 -1.34 -8.37
C PHE A 90 -10.21 -2.47 -7.74
N GLN A 91 -9.11 -2.86 -8.38
CA GLN A 91 -8.25 -3.94 -7.89
C GLN A 91 -7.51 -3.57 -6.60
N LEU A 92 -7.01 -2.33 -6.49
CA LEU A 92 -6.39 -1.81 -5.26
C LEU A 92 -7.36 -1.86 -4.08
N ASN A 93 -8.64 -1.56 -4.30
CA ASN A 93 -9.67 -1.67 -3.25
C ASN A 93 -9.95 -3.11 -2.83
N LEU A 94 -9.86 -4.09 -3.74
CA LEU A 94 -9.97 -5.51 -3.39
C LEU A 94 -8.76 -5.98 -2.55
N LEU A 95 -7.57 -5.46 -2.85
CA LEU A 95 -6.35 -5.74 -2.10
C LEU A 95 -6.38 -5.13 -0.69
N ASP A 96 -7.06 -3.98 -0.51
CA ASP A 96 -7.26 -3.31 0.78
C ASP A 96 -8.27 -4.01 1.73
N GLY A 97 -8.28 -5.34 1.70
CA GLY A 97 -9.02 -6.18 2.63
C GLY A 97 -8.46 -6.15 4.06
N PRO A 98 -9.20 -6.73 5.02
CA PRO A 98 -8.78 -6.81 6.42
C PRO A 98 -7.41 -7.51 6.59
N PHE A 99 -6.75 -7.25 7.72
CA PHE A 99 -5.47 -7.89 8.06
C PHE A 99 -5.60 -9.41 8.23
N SER A 100 -6.76 -9.87 8.72
CA SER A 100 -7.11 -11.27 8.93
C SER A 100 -8.22 -11.69 7.97
N SER A 101 -7.91 -12.63 7.07
CA SER A 101 -8.88 -13.44 6.33
C SER A 101 -8.90 -14.85 6.92
#